data_AF-A0A3E0NDE6-F1
#
_entry.id   AF-A0A3E0NDE6-F1
#
_cell.length_a   1.000
_cell.length_b   1.000
_cell.length_c   1.000
_cell.angle_alpha   90.00
_cell.angle_beta   90.00
_cell.angle_gamma   90.00
#
_symmetry.space_group_name_H-M   'P 1'
#
loop_
_entity.id
_entity.type
_entity.pdbx_description
1 polymer ?
#
loop_
_entity_poly.entity_id
_entity_poly.type
_entity_poly.pdbx_seq_one_letter_code
_entity_poly.pdbx_strand_id
1 'polypeptide(L)'
;MFRRGGQRDSRRRRVLTDDVVRRGQEGLDAPGDSQKVEGASYAPEATLERQPRLSAVVPRRLLTHLVVFALGGGAIFGLLSLYACMQPWQSGAATGSEVFDLTSGGSLTRWFASVLLLASSAASLIVLSLRRHKLNDYQGRYRVWAYAAIGTLLMSAAATAPYHLVAASALAEWTAWELPGGVATFWMAPALLILGGLAVRLLVDMRDSVLACFALFMALLAYGGAIGMQLGGAEALVVGTAAAIERVQLTIGCQLAGHLLLLTSILLFARHVLRDIQGLVARKSDKASIADDADAGEQEDESTGEGVHGAHASPPAPKMRTDLESESAGARSKRRREAAERVQEEYEDRDSRRKNRKIRPRGAELAELERELEAESDGAPQKLSKAQRKKLRKLKARQREAA
;
A
#
# COMPACT_ATOMS: atom_id res chain seq x y z
N MET A 1 19.91 22.88 -6.07
CA MET A 1 21.22 22.17 -6.09
C MET A 1 21.15 20.71 -5.60
N PHE A 2 20.05 19.95 -5.79
CA PHE A 2 19.85 18.59 -5.21
C PHE A 2 19.99 17.41 -6.19
N ARG A 3 20.43 17.61 -7.45
CA ARG A 3 20.43 16.54 -8.47
C ARG A 3 21.60 15.54 -8.40
N ARG A 4 22.75 15.87 -7.78
CA ARG A 4 23.95 15.00 -7.80
C ARG A 4 23.95 13.84 -6.79
N GLY A 5 23.13 13.88 -5.73
CA GLY A 5 23.08 12.80 -4.73
C GLY A 5 22.38 11.53 -5.21
N GLY A 6 21.40 11.65 -6.12
CA GLY A 6 20.54 10.52 -6.52
C GLY A 6 21.29 9.42 -7.30
N GLN A 7 22.18 9.79 -8.22
CA GLN A 7 22.90 8.80 -9.05
C GLN A 7 23.85 7.93 -8.25
N ARG A 8 24.54 8.49 -7.24
CA ARG A 8 25.44 7.73 -6.36
C ARG A 8 24.68 6.71 -5.52
N ASP A 9 23.54 7.10 -4.95
CA ASP A 9 22.72 6.21 -4.13
C ASP A 9 22.06 5.10 -4.98
N SER A 10 21.66 5.44 -6.22
CA SER A 10 21.14 4.46 -7.20
C SER A 10 22.18 3.39 -7.55
N ARG A 11 23.42 3.81 -7.82
CA ARG A 11 24.52 2.90 -8.18
C ARG A 11 24.89 2.00 -7.01
N ARG A 12 24.98 2.56 -5.79
CA ARG A 12 25.27 1.79 -4.57
C ARG A 12 24.19 0.73 -4.29
N ARG A 13 22.91 1.06 -4.48
CA ARG A 13 21.79 0.11 -4.27
C ARG A 13 21.73 -1.00 -5.31
N ARG A 14 22.10 -0.73 -6.57
CA ARG A 14 22.23 -1.77 -7.60
C ARG A 14 23.29 -2.79 -7.20
N VAL A 15 24.48 -2.33 -6.81
CA VAL A 15 25.56 -3.21 -6.34
C VAL A 15 25.10 -4.07 -5.17
N LEU A 16 24.40 -3.50 -4.18
CA LEU A 16 23.86 -4.28 -3.06
C LEU A 16 22.80 -5.31 -3.48
N THR A 17 21.99 -5.02 -4.50
CA THR A 17 21.00 -5.96 -5.02
C THR A 17 21.68 -7.11 -5.76
N ASP A 18 22.67 -6.79 -6.59
CA ASP A 18 23.49 -7.77 -7.30
C ASP A 18 24.23 -8.68 -6.29
N ASP A 19 24.76 -8.12 -5.19
CA ASP A 19 25.42 -8.89 -4.12
C ASP A 19 24.45 -9.83 -3.39
N VAL A 20 23.20 -9.40 -3.15
CA VAL A 20 22.17 -10.24 -2.52
C VAL A 20 21.72 -11.36 -3.44
N VAL A 21 21.50 -11.07 -4.72
CA VAL A 21 21.17 -12.07 -5.74
C VAL A 21 22.30 -13.08 -5.89
N ARG A 22 23.55 -12.60 -5.93
CA ARG A 22 24.75 -13.44 -6.03
C ARG A 22 24.95 -14.33 -4.80
N ARG A 23 24.77 -13.80 -3.58
CA ARG A 23 24.79 -14.64 -2.34
C ARG A 23 23.67 -15.66 -2.30
N GLY A 24 22.48 -15.31 -2.81
CA GLY A 24 21.37 -16.24 -2.94
C GLY A 24 21.67 -17.39 -3.92
N GLN A 25 22.51 -17.16 -4.93
CA GLN A 25 22.97 -18.20 -5.86
C GLN A 25 24.12 -19.04 -5.29
N GLU A 26 25.09 -18.42 -4.60
CA GLU A 26 26.22 -19.14 -3.98
C GLU A 26 25.77 -20.04 -2.79
N GLY A 27 24.63 -19.75 -2.16
CA GLY A 27 24.07 -20.57 -1.08
C GLY A 27 23.24 -21.79 -1.52
N LEU A 28 23.02 -22.01 -2.82
CA LEU A 28 22.23 -23.13 -3.34
C LEU A 28 22.98 -24.48 -3.31
N ASP A 29 24.29 -24.47 -3.07
CA ASP A 29 25.13 -25.68 -3.02
C ASP A 29 25.34 -26.22 -1.59
N ALA A 30 24.76 -25.59 -0.56
CA ALA A 30 24.87 -26.03 0.84
C ALA A 30 23.59 -26.76 1.29
N PRO A 31 23.65 -28.05 1.67
CA PRO A 31 22.51 -28.81 2.15
C PRO A 31 22.25 -28.49 3.63
N GLY A 32 21.44 -27.47 3.91
CA GLY A 32 21.06 -27.13 5.28
C GLY A 32 20.01 -26.03 5.36
N ASP A 33 18.75 -26.44 5.46
CA ASP A 33 17.58 -25.71 6.00
C ASP A 33 17.56 -24.17 5.83
N SER A 34 17.86 -23.67 4.64
CA SER A 34 17.64 -22.27 4.33
C SER A 34 16.15 -22.10 3.98
N GLN A 35 15.38 -21.57 4.93
CA GLN A 35 14.11 -20.92 4.63
C GLN A 35 14.39 -19.84 3.57
N LYS A 36 14.20 -20.22 2.32
CA LYS A 36 14.32 -19.36 1.16
C LYS A 36 13.24 -18.30 1.29
N VAL A 37 13.61 -17.11 1.77
CA VAL A 37 12.73 -15.93 1.75
C VAL A 37 12.69 -15.44 0.29
N GLU A 38 12.08 -16.24 -0.58
CA GLU A 38 11.77 -15.83 -1.95
C GLU A 38 10.82 -14.62 -1.87
N GLY A 39 11.23 -13.49 -2.45
CA GLY A 39 10.39 -12.30 -2.56
C GLY A 39 10.64 -11.16 -1.56
N ALA A 40 11.74 -11.17 -0.79
CA ALA A 40 12.04 -10.11 0.18
C ALA A 40 12.00 -8.70 -0.45
N SER A 41 11.01 -7.90 0.00
CA SER A 41 10.80 -6.46 -0.25
C SER A 41 11.99 -5.50 -0.20
N TYR A 42 12.86 -5.89 0.71
CA TYR A 42 13.59 -5.00 1.55
C TYR A 42 14.94 -5.64 1.78
N ALA A 43 15.97 -4.79 1.86
CA ALA A 43 17.31 -5.27 2.13
C ALA A 43 17.33 -6.00 3.48
N PRO A 44 18.21 -6.99 3.70
CA PRO A 44 18.40 -7.61 5.01
C PRO A 44 18.80 -6.57 6.08
N GLU A 45 19.38 -5.44 5.69
CA GLU A 45 19.65 -4.28 6.55
C GLU A 45 18.38 -3.58 7.07
N ALA A 46 17.24 -3.80 6.42
CA ALA A 46 15.94 -3.31 6.86
C ALA A 46 15.32 -4.18 7.96
N THR A 47 15.99 -5.25 8.40
CA THR A 47 15.55 -6.04 9.56
C THR A 47 15.40 -5.13 10.78
N LEU A 48 14.32 -5.35 11.54
CA LEU A 48 13.92 -4.50 12.66
C LEU A 48 15.02 -4.36 13.73
N GLU A 49 15.92 -5.33 13.81
CA GLU A 49 17.05 -5.35 14.74
C GLU A 49 18.11 -4.28 14.44
N ARG A 50 18.21 -3.82 13.18
CA ARG A 50 19.19 -2.82 12.74
C ARG A 50 18.59 -1.44 12.53
N GLN A 51 17.26 -1.31 12.60
CA GLN A 51 16.60 -0.02 12.49
C GLN A 51 16.59 0.71 13.85
N PRO A 52 16.76 2.04 13.87
CA PRO A 52 16.59 2.81 15.09
C PRO A 52 15.20 2.58 15.68
N ARG A 53 15.08 2.66 17.01
CA ARG A 53 13.87 2.37 17.82
C ARG A 53 12.62 3.19 17.45
N LEU A 54 12.70 4.06 16.44
CA LEU A 54 11.55 4.78 15.87
C LEU A 54 10.45 3.84 15.35
N SER A 55 10.81 2.62 14.93
CA SER A 55 9.83 1.59 14.54
C SER A 55 8.97 1.09 15.70
N ALA A 56 9.41 1.27 16.95
CA ALA A 56 8.64 0.88 18.14
C ALA A 56 7.46 1.82 18.42
N VAL A 57 7.47 3.04 17.86
CA VAL A 57 6.39 4.03 18.04
C VAL A 57 5.15 3.65 17.22
N VAL A 58 5.30 2.91 16.12
CA VAL A 58 4.18 2.55 15.24
C VAL A 58 3.33 1.46 15.91
N PRO A 59 2.05 1.72 16.20
CA PRO A 59 1.21 0.70 16.80
C PRO A 59 1.02 -0.49 15.86
N ARG A 60 1.21 -1.71 16.37
CA ARG A 60 1.01 -2.94 15.56
C ARG A 60 -0.45 -3.39 15.56
N ARG A 61 -1.18 -3.10 16.63
CA ARG A 61 -2.57 -3.51 16.83
C ARG A 61 -3.51 -2.47 16.20
N LEU A 62 -4.54 -2.94 15.50
CA LEU A 62 -5.58 -2.06 14.95
C LEU A 62 -6.34 -1.35 16.07
N LEU A 63 -6.54 -2.02 17.21
CA LEU A 63 -7.18 -1.44 18.38
C LEU A 63 -6.51 -0.15 18.85
N THR A 64 -5.18 -0.05 18.80
CA THR A 64 -4.48 1.18 19.19
C THR A 64 -4.81 2.35 18.26
N HIS A 65 -5.01 2.11 16.96
CA HIS A 65 -5.43 3.15 16.03
C HIS A 65 -6.86 3.60 16.32
N LEU A 66 -7.76 2.65 16.65
CA LEU A 66 -9.11 2.97 17.08
C LEU A 66 -9.12 3.78 18.37
N VAL A 67 -8.26 3.47 19.34
CA VAL A 67 -8.12 4.25 20.57
C VAL A 67 -7.60 5.66 20.28
N VAL A 68 -6.56 5.82 19.45
CA VAL A 68 -6.05 7.15 19.05
C VAL A 68 -7.15 7.95 18.34
N PHE A 69 -7.88 7.32 17.43
CA PHE A 69 -9.00 7.95 16.72
C PHE A 69 -10.13 8.34 17.68
N ALA A 70 -10.53 7.47 18.60
CA ALA A 70 -11.58 7.74 19.59
C ALA A 70 -11.18 8.84 20.58
N LEU A 71 -9.93 8.83 21.06
CA LEU A 71 -9.40 9.88 21.93
C LEU A 71 -9.36 11.24 21.20
N GLY A 72 -8.86 11.26 19.96
CA GLY A 72 -8.86 12.45 19.14
C GLY A 72 -10.28 12.97 18.86
N GLY A 73 -11.20 12.07 18.50
CA GLY A 73 -12.61 12.41 18.25
C GLY A 73 -13.32 12.91 19.51
N GLY A 74 -13.05 12.30 20.66
CA GLY A 74 -13.55 12.74 21.96
C GLY A 74 -13.02 14.13 22.34
N ALA A 75 -11.75 14.42 22.08
CA ALA A 75 -11.19 15.76 22.28
C ALA A 75 -11.85 16.80 21.37
N ILE A 76 -12.06 16.48 20.09
CA ILE A 76 -12.79 17.36 19.14
C ILE A 76 -14.20 17.62 19.63
N PHE A 77 -14.96 16.56 19.96
CA PHE A 77 -16.32 16.67 20.46
C PHE A 77 -16.39 17.50 21.74
N GLY A 78 -15.45 17.27 22.68
CA GLY A 78 -15.34 18.02 23.92
C GLY A 78 -15.08 19.51 23.68
N LEU A 79 -14.16 19.86 22.77
CA LEU A 79 -13.88 21.26 22.41
C LEU A 79 -15.09 21.96 21.79
N LEU A 80 -15.77 21.31 20.85
CA LEU A 80 -16.97 21.87 20.21
C LEU A 80 -18.13 22.02 21.20
N SER A 81 -18.34 21.03 22.05
CA SER A 81 -19.37 21.06 23.10
C SER A 81 -19.08 22.13 24.14
N LEU A 82 -17.81 22.29 24.53
CA LEU A 82 -17.38 23.31 25.48
C LEU A 82 -17.61 24.72 24.91
N TYR A 83 -17.30 24.94 23.63
CA TYR A 83 -17.62 26.20 22.96
C TYR A 83 -19.14 26.48 22.97
N ALA A 84 -19.97 25.46 22.68
CA ALA A 84 -21.43 25.60 22.74
C ALA A 84 -21.93 25.99 24.13
N CYS A 85 -21.40 25.33 25.18
CA CYS A 85 -21.82 25.56 26.57
C CYS A 85 -21.33 26.91 27.12
N MET A 86 -20.16 27.39 26.68
CA MET A 86 -19.59 28.65 27.14
C MET A 86 -20.17 29.87 26.40
N GLN A 87 -20.90 29.67 25.31
CA GLN A 87 -21.43 30.77 24.48
C GLN A 87 -22.28 31.81 25.25
N PRO A 88 -23.20 31.43 26.16
CA PRO A 88 -23.97 32.40 26.95
C PRO A 88 -23.13 33.27 27.89
N TRP A 89 -21.91 32.83 28.21
CA TRP A 89 -21.01 33.47 29.16
C TRP A 89 -19.99 34.38 28.48
N GLN A 90 -19.85 34.32 27.15
CA GLN A 90 -18.90 35.13 26.39
C GLN A 90 -19.28 36.63 26.36
N SER A 91 -20.55 36.97 26.56
CA SER A 91 -21.01 38.38 26.61
C SER A 91 -20.58 39.13 27.87
N GLY A 92 -20.06 38.43 28.89
CA GLY A 92 -19.77 38.97 30.21
C GLY A 92 -18.29 39.13 30.53
N ALA A 93 -17.47 39.67 29.62
CA ALA A 93 -16.09 40.16 29.85
C ALA A 93 -15.16 39.34 30.80
N ALA A 94 -15.40 38.03 30.94
CA ALA A 94 -14.64 37.20 31.84
C ALA A 94 -13.26 36.94 31.21
N THR A 95 -12.22 37.34 31.93
CA THR A 95 -10.81 37.13 31.59
C THR A 95 -10.57 35.64 31.28
N GLY A 96 -10.17 35.32 30.04
CA GLY A 96 -9.86 33.94 29.62
C GLY A 96 -10.89 33.25 28.70
N SER A 97 -12.01 33.91 28.39
CA SER A 97 -13.00 33.39 27.40
C SER A 97 -12.40 33.18 26.01
N GLU A 98 -11.35 33.92 25.64
CA GLU A 98 -10.62 33.79 24.36
C GLU A 98 -9.97 32.41 24.16
N VAL A 99 -9.65 31.68 25.24
CA VAL A 99 -9.06 30.33 25.14
C VAL A 99 -10.07 29.33 24.59
N PHE A 100 -11.35 29.55 24.88
CA PHE A 100 -12.46 28.68 24.46
C PHE A 100 -13.15 29.17 23.18
N ASP A 101 -12.88 30.39 22.74
CA ASP A 101 -13.36 30.88 21.45
C ASP A 101 -12.65 30.13 20.32
N LEU A 102 -13.41 29.35 19.55
CA LEU A 102 -12.88 28.57 18.43
C LEU A 102 -12.22 29.44 17.35
N THR A 103 -12.61 30.71 17.25
CA THR A 103 -12.11 31.64 16.22
C THR A 103 -10.84 32.37 16.64
N SER A 104 -10.54 32.42 17.95
CA SER A 104 -9.41 33.16 18.50
C SER A 104 -8.05 32.60 18.06
N GLY A 105 -7.10 33.53 17.92
CA GLY A 105 -5.68 33.31 17.65
C GLY A 105 -5.01 32.27 18.54
N GLY A 106 -5.26 32.38 19.84
CA GLY A 106 -4.64 31.57 20.90
C GLY A 106 -5.54 30.48 21.45
N SER A 107 -6.58 30.07 20.70
CA SER A 107 -7.56 29.11 21.19
C SER A 107 -6.99 27.72 21.41
N LEU A 108 -7.58 26.98 22.35
CA LEU A 108 -7.23 25.59 22.62
C LEU A 108 -7.41 24.70 21.39
N THR A 109 -8.38 25.05 20.54
CA THR A 109 -8.66 24.35 19.28
C THR A 109 -7.51 24.48 18.28
N ARG A 110 -6.93 25.69 18.13
CA ARG A 110 -5.76 25.89 17.26
C ARG A 110 -4.51 25.18 17.79
N TRP A 111 -4.32 25.18 19.10
CA TRP A 111 -3.27 24.40 19.75
C TRP A 111 -3.45 22.90 19.47
N PHE A 112 -4.66 22.36 19.64
CA PHE A 112 -4.93 20.96 19.36
C PHE A 112 -4.75 20.60 17.88
N ALA A 113 -5.18 21.47 16.96
CA ALA A 113 -4.97 21.32 15.53
C ALA A 113 -3.47 21.27 15.18
N SER A 114 -2.64 22.14 15.78
CA SER A 114 -1.20 22.14 15.55
C SER A 114 -0.55 20.84 16.06
N VAL A 115 -0.96 20.33 17.22
CA VAL A 115 -0.49 19.04 17.74
C VAL A 115 -0.84 17.88 16.80
N LEU A 116 -2.05 17.81 16.25
CA LEU A 116 -2.44 16.78 15.28
C LEU A 116 -1.62 16.84 13.99
N LEU A 117 -1.37 18.05 13.48
CA LEU A 117 -0.55 18.27 12.29
C LEU A 117 0.93 17.96 12.53
N LEU A 118 1.47 18.33 13.69
CA LEU A 118 2.82 17.98 14.12
C LEU A 118 2.98 16.46 14.25
N ALA A 119 2.00 15.78 14.85
CA ALA A 119 1.97 14.32 14.92
C ALA A 119 1.91 13.69 13.52
N SER A 120 1.15 14.28 12.59
CA SER A 120 1.07 13.84 11.19
C SER A 120 2.42 14.00 10.46
N SER A 121 3.15 15.07 10.76
CA SER A 121 4.51 15.30 10.27
C SER A 121 5.47 14.23 10.78
N ALA A 122 5.47 13.97 12.09
CA ALA A 122 6.28 12.92 12.71
C ALA A 122 5.95 11.53 12.13
N ALA A 123 4.67 11.21 11.98
CA ALA A 123 4.23 9.95 11.39
C ALA A 123 4.68 9.82 9.92
N SER A 124 4.65 10.92 9.15
CA SER A 124 5.16 10.95 7.77
C SER A 124 6.67 10.70 7.69
N LEU A 125 7.45 11.23 8.64
CA LEU A 125 8.89 10.95 8.75
C LEU A 125 9.15 9.48 9.12
N ILE A 126 8.29 8.87 9.94
CA ILE A 126 8.38 7.44 10.23
C ILE A 126 8.16 6.64 8.94
N VAL A 127 7.10 6.92 8.18
CA VAL A 127 6.87 6.25 6.88
C VAL A 127 8.05 6.44 5.92
N LEU A 128 8.58 7.66 5.83
CA LEU A 128 9.77 7.98 5.04
C LEU A 128 10.96 7.09 5.44
N SER A 129 11.21 6.96 6.74
CA SER A 129 12.31 6.14 7.29
C SER A 129 12.13 4.65 7.02
N LEU A 130 10.90 4.13 7.04
CA LEU A 130 10.61 2.73 6.72
C LEU A 130 10.75 2.46 5.22
N ARG A 131 10.26 3.37 4.37
CA ARG A 131 10.26 3.19 2.91
C ARG A 131 11.60 3.42 2.24
N ARG A 132 12.50 4.24 2.81
CA ARG A 132 13.82 4.49 2.22
C ARG A 132 14.64 3.21 2.01
N HIS A 133 14.32 2.13 2.73
CA HIS A 133 14.98 0.83 2.66
C HIS A 133 14.31 -0.18 1.69
N LYS A 134 13.22 0.20 1.00
CA LYS A 134 12.57 -0.65 0.01
C LYS A 134 13.47 -0.81 -1.21
N LEU A 135 13.83 -2.05 -1.56
CA LEU A 135 14.74 -2.34 -2.67
C LEU A 135 14.13 -1.95 -4.02
N ASN A 136 12.82 -2.12 -4.16
CA ASN A 136 12.13 -1.90 -5.44
C ASN A 136 11.74 -0.43 -5.69
N ASP A 137 12.03 0.51 -4.78
CA ASP A 137 11.63 1.92 -4.92
C ASP A 137 12.76 2.79 -5.51
N TYR A 138 13.17 2.46 -6.74
CA TYR A 138 14.24 3.18 -7.46
C TYR A 138 13.82 4.55 -7.98
N GLN A 139 12.52 4.80 -8.12
CA GLN A 139 12.01 6.06 -8.66
C GLN A 139 11.99 7.19 -7.61
N GLY A 140 12.44 6.91 -6.38
CA GLY A 140 12.45 7.89 -5.30
C GLY A 140 11.03 8.28 -4.86
N ARG A 141 10.05 7.38 -5.00
CA ARG A 141 8.64 7.68 -4.65
C ARG A 141 8.50 7.96 -3.15
N TYR A 142 9.36 7.37 -2.33
CA TYR A 142 9.45 7.67 -0.90
C TYR A 142 9.63 9.18 -0.59
N ARG A 143 10.18 10.00 -1.51
CA ARG A 143 10.37 11.45 -1.30
C ARG A 143 9.06 12.21 -1.10
N VAL A 144 7.95 11.69 -1.61
CA VAL A 144 6.61 12.25 -1.37
C VAL A 144 6.33 12.39 0.12
N TRP A 145 6.81 11.44 0.94
CA TRP A 145 6.65 11.47 2.39
C TRP A 145 7.47 12.55 3.09
N ALA A 146 8.60 12.97 2.50
CA ALA A 146 9.34 14.13 2.99
C ALA A 146 8.55 15.43 2.71
N TYR A 147 7.95 15.54 1.53
CA TYR A 147 7.06 16.68 1.22
C TYR A 147 5.81 16.67 2.10
N ALA A 148 5.24 15.51 2.42
CA ALA A 148 4.13 15.40 3.35
C ALA A 148 4.51 15.84 4.78
N ALA A 149 5.68 15.42 5.27
CA ALA A 149 6.19 15.86 6.56
C ALA A 149 6.42 17.38 6.62
N ILE A 150 7.04 17.95 5.59
CA ILE A 150 7.25 19.41 5.49
C ILE A 150 5.91 20.13 5.38
N GLY A 151 5.00 19.67 4.53
CA GLY A 151 3.69 20.28 4.33
C GLY A 151 2.87 20.32 5.62
N THR A 152 2.76 19.19 6.30
CA THR A 152 2.05 19.10 7.60
C THR A 152 2.74 19.89 8.71
N LEU A 153 4.07 19.97 8.72
CA LEU A 153 4.83 20.81 9.66
C LEU A 153 4.56 22.31 9.43
N LEU A 154 4.56 22.75 8.17
CA LEU A 154 4.22 24.12 7.83
C LEU A 154 2.76 24.43 8.20
N MET A 155 1.83 23.50 7.96
CA MET A 155 0.44 23.68 8.41
C MET A 155 0.33 23.74 9.94
N SER A 156 1.13 22.94 10.66
CA SER A 156 1.19 23.02 12.12
C SER A 156 1.65 24.41 12.61
N ALA A 157 2.66 24.99 11.96
CA ALA A 157 3.11 26.34 12.26
C ALA A 157 2.05 27.39 11.89
N ALA A 158 1.37 27.22 10.75
CA ALA A 158 0.27 28.09 10.31
C ALA A 158 -0.92 28.07 11.28
N ALA A 159 -1.18 26.93 11.93
CA ALA A 159 -2.23 26.81 12.93
C ALA A 159 -1.93 27.65 14.20
N THR A 160 -0.65 27.81 14.55
CA THR A 160 -0.24 28.61 15.72
C THR A 160 0.04 30.08 15.40
N ALA A 161 0.47 30.39 14.18
CA ALA A 161 0.87 31.74 13.78
C ALA A 161 0.14 32.14 12.47
N PRO A 162 -0.62 33.25 12.46
CA PRO A 162 -1.41 33.67 11.30
C PRO A 162 -0.56 34.35 10.20
N TYR A 163 0.67 33.90 9.95
CA TYR A 163 1.54 34.50 8.92
C TYR A 163 0.92 34.42 7.52
N HIS A 164 0.13 33.38 7.25
CA HIS A 164 -0.54 33.17 5.98
C HIS A 164 -1.64 34.21 5.74
N LEU A 165 -2.28 34.71 6.81
CA LEU A 165 -3.29 35.77 6.70
C LEU A 165 -2.66 37.12 6.38
N VAL A 166 -1.50 37.43 6.96
CA VAL A 166 -0.74 38.65 6.67
C VAL A 166 -0.26 38.67 5.21
N ALA A 167 0.24 37.53 4.72
CA ALA A 167 0.62 37.42 3.31
C ALA A 167 -0.59 37.52 2.37
N ALA A 168 -1.71 36.90 2.76
CA ALA A 168 -2.95 36.96 1.98
C ALA A 168 -3.56 38.36 1.95
N SER A 169 -3.52 39.12 3.05
CA SER A 169 -4.02 40.50 3.08
C SER A 169 -3.16 41.42 2.19
N ALA A 170 -1.84 41.29 2.24
CA ALA A 170 -0.94 42.04 1.37
C ALA A 170 -1.18 41.72 -0.12
N LEU A 171 -1.46 40.46 -0.47
CA LEU A 171 -1.81 40.06 -1.84
C LEU A 171 -3.18 40.60 -2.27
N ALA A 172 -4.18 40.58 -1.37
CA ALA A 172 -5.50 41.13 -1.65
C ALA A 172 -5.43 42.64 -1.92
N GLU A 173 -4.69 43.38 -1.10
CA GLU A 173 -4.44 44.81 -1.28
C GLU A 173 -3.70 45.10 -2.59
N TRP A 174 -2.68 44.30 -2.93
CA TRP A 174 -1.89 44.50 -4.13
C TRP A 174 -2.65 44.19 -5.43
N THR A 175 -3.52 43.18 -5.42
CA THR A 175 -4.27 42.75 -6.61
C THR A 175 -5.58 43.53 -6.81
N ALA A 176 -6.12 44.15 -5.76
CA ALA A 176 -7.44 44.79 -5.75
C ALA A 176 -8.57 43.87 -6.23
N TRP A 177 -8.43 42.55 -6.07
CA TRP A 177 -9.43 41.56 -6.46
C TRP A 177 -10.35 41.19 -5.29
N GLU A 178 -11.66 41.29 -5.52
CA GLU A 178 -12.67 40.79 -4.58
C GLU A 178 -13.04 39.35 -4.93
N LEU A 179 -12.45 38.38 -4.22
CA LEU A 179 -12.76 36.97 -4.38
C LEU A 179 -13.84 36.52 -3.38
N PRO A 180 -14.72 35.56 -3.75
CA PRO A 180 -15.62 34.91 -2.80
C PRO A 180 -14.82 34.31 -1.63
N GLY A 181 -15.20 34.59 -0.39
CA GLY A 181 -14.43 34.21 0.81
C GLY A 181 -13.35 35.23 1.24
N GLY A 182 -13.22 36.35 0.53
CA GLY A 182 -12.37 37.48 0.89
C GLY A 182 -10.88 37.14 0.95
N VAL A 183 -10.19 37.67 1.96
CA VAL A 183 -8.74 37.51 2.13
C VAL A 183 -8.33 36.03 2.27
N ALA A 184 -9.17 35.18 2.87
CA ALA A 184 -8.84 33.77 3.10
C ALA A 184 -8.58 33.02 1.78
N THR A 185 -9.30 33.37 0.72
CA THR A 185 -9.24 32.69 -0.59
C THR A 185 -7.87 32.80 -1.25
N PHE A 186 -7.17 33.93 -1.06
CA PHE A 186 -5.82 34.15 -1.59
C PHE A 186 -4.78 33.17 -1.03
N TRP A 187 -4.97 32.71 0.20
CA TRP A 187 -4.12 31.68 0.81
C TRP A 187 -4.64 30.27 0.51
N MET A 188 -5.96 30.07 0.55
CA MET A 188 -6.58 28.77 0.38
C MET A 188 -6.36 28.20 -1.02
N ALA A 189 -6.42 29.02 -2.08
CA ALA A 189 -6.23 28.56 -3.45
C ALA A 189 -4.84 27.93 -3.70
N PRO A 190 -3.70 28.61 -3.39
CA PRO A 190 -2.39 27.99 -3.54
C PRO A 190 -2.18 26.83 -2.56
N ALA A 191 -2.68 26.92 -1.32
CA ALA A 191 -2.58 25.83 -0.35
C ALA A 191 -3.32 24.57 -0.85
N LEU A 192 -4.53 24.73 -1.39
CA LEU A 192 -5.33 23.64 -1.97
C LEU A 192 -4.64 23.01 -3.17
N LEU A 193 -4.04 23.81 -4.05
CA LEU A 193 -3.32 23.29 -5.21
C LEU A 193 -2.10 22.45 -4.80
N ILE A 194 -1.29 22.98 -3.88
CA ILE A 194 -0.05 22.31 -3.42
C ILE A 194 -0.39 21.08 -2.58
N LEU A 195 -1.22 21.22 -1.55
CA LEU A 195 -1.57 20.13 -0.64
C LEU A 195 -2.52 19.12 -1.27
N GLY A 196 -3.44 19.57 -2.12
CA GLY A 196 -4.33 18.68 -2.88
C GLY A 196 -3.54 17.82 -3.86
N GLY A 197 -2.59 18.41 -4.61
CA GLY A 197 -1.68 17.64 -5.47
C GLY A 197 -0.84 16.63 -4.67
N LEU A 198 -0.33 17.04 -3.50
CA LEU A 198 0.38 16.15 -2.58
C LEU A 198 -0.53 15.02 -2.06
N ALA A 199 -1.78 15.31 -1.72
CA ALA A 199 -2.73 14.32 -1.22
C ALA A 199 -3.13 13.30 -2.30
N VAL A 200 -3.36 13.73 -3.54
CA VAL A 200 -3.57 12.82 -4.68
C VAL A 200 -2.35 11.92 -4.86
N ARG A 201 -1.13 12.47 -4.73
CA ARG A 201 0.08 11.67 -4.82
C ARG A 201 0.21 10.66 -3.67
N LEU A 202 -0.19 11.04 -2.46
CA LEU A 202 -0.25 10.14 -1.30
C LEU A 202 -1.30 9.04 -1.50
N LEU A 203 -2.48 9.34 -2.04
CA LEU A 203 -3.52 8.34 -2.36
C LEU A 203 -2.99 7.26 -3.30
N VAL A 204 -2.30 7.66 -4.37
CA VAL A 204 -1.69 6.72 -5.33
C VAL A 204 -0.66 5.82 -4.65
N ASP A 205 0.11 6.37 -3.71
CA ASP A 205 1.14 5.63 -2.98
C ASP A 205 0.56 4.72 -1.88
N MET A 206 -0.59 5.10 -1.31
CA MET A 206 -1.32 4.34 -0.29
C MET A 206 -2.31 3.31 -0.86
N ARG A 207 -2.42 3.18 -2.18
CA ARG A 207 -3.45 2.34 -2.83
C ARG A 207 -3.46 0.87 -2.40
N ASP A 208 -2.32 0.35 -1.96
CA ASP A 208 -2.18 -1.04 -1.50
C ASP A 208 -2.77 -1.23 -0.07
N SER A 209 -3.05 -0.13 0.64
CA SER A 209 -3.68 -0.11 1.96
C SER A 209 -5.05 0.56 1.90
N VAL A 210 -6.09 -0.24 1.62
CA VAL A 210 -7.48 0.23 1.47
C VAL A 210 -7.93 1.08 2.66
N LEU A 211 -7.60 0.67 3.89
CA LEU A 211 -8.02 1.38 5.10
C LEU A 211 -7.34 2.75 5.24
N ALA A 212 -6.06 2.86 4.88
CA ALA A 212 -5.36 4.15 4.89
C ALA A 212 -5.88 5.07 3.79
N CYS A 213 -6.14 4.52 2.59
CA CYS A 213 -6.71 5.25 1.46
C CYS A 213 -8.11 5.79 1.80
N PHE A 214 -8.98 4.95 2.38
CA PHE A 214 -10.30 5.35 2.84
C PHE A 214 -10.22 6.47 3.88
N ALA A 215 -9.37 6.35 4.89
CA ALA A 215 -9.18 7.41 5.89
C ALA A 215 -8.67 8.72 5.27
N LEU A 216 -7.75 8.66 4.30
CA LEU A 216 -7.27 9.85 3.59
C LEU A 216 -8.39 10.49 2.75
N PHE A 217 -9.19 9.68 2.07
CA PHE A 217 -10.34 10.16 1.31
C PHE A 217 -11.37 10.86 2.20
N MET A 218 -11.69 10.27 3.36
CA MET A 218 -12.57 10.91 4.35
C MET A 218 -11.97 12.21 4.90
N ALA A 219 -10.64 12.27 5.08
CA ALA A 219 -9.97 13.52 5.46
C ALA A 219 -10.15 14.60 4.38
N LEU A 220 -10.01 14.24 3.10
CA LEU A 220 -10.21 15.15 1.98
C LEU A 220 -11.65 15.64 1.88
N LEU A 221 -12.65 14.77 2.12
CA LEU A 221 -14.05 15.17 2.20
C LEU A 221 -14.29 16.14 3.36
N ALA A 222 -13.69 15.90 4.52
CA ALA A 222 -13.82 16.79 5.68
C ALA A 222 -13.21 18.17 5.40
N TYR A 223 -12.01 18.24 4.80
CA TYR A 223 -11.43 19.52 4.38
C TYR A 223 -12.25 20.20 3.28
N GLY A 224 -12.73 19.45 2.29
CA GLY A 224 -13.59 19.97 1.23
C GLY A 224 -14.88 20.57 1.79
N GLY A 225 -15.49 19.92 2.78
CA GLY A 225 -16.63 20.46 3.52
C GLY A 225 -16.29 21.76 4.23
N ALA A 226 -15.18 21.81 4.97
CA ALA A 226 -14.73 23.02 5.66
C ALA A 226 -14.48 24.19 4.69
N ILE A 227 -13.82 23.93 3.56
CA ILE A 227 -13.58 24.92 2.50
C ILE A 227 -14.91 25.40 1.89
N GLY A 228 -15.81 24.47 1.58
CA GLY A 228 -17.12 24.79 1.01
C GLY A 228 -17.96 25.68 1.94
N MET A 229 -17.91 25.43 3.25
CA MET A 229 -18.57 26.27 4.24
C MET A 229 -17.97 27.67 4.33
N GLN A 230 -16.63 27.79 4.24
CA GLN A 230 -15.92 29.08 4.26
C GLN A 230 -16.18 29.94 3.02
N LEU A 231 -16.34 29.31 1.84
CA LEU A 231 -16.61 30.00 0.58
C LEU A 231 -18.09 30.39 0.38
N GLY A 232 -18.91 30.33 1.43
CA GLY A 232 -20.32 30.73 1.38
C GLY A 232 -21.30 29.62 1.01
N GLY A 233 -20.84 28.38 0.78
CA GLY A 233 -21.73 27.23 0.52
C GLY A 233 -22.65 26.90 1.71
N ALA A 234 -22.36 27.41 2.90
CA ALA A 234 -23.20 27.26 4.09
C ALA A 234 -24.49 28.08 4.04
N GLU A 235 -24.59 29.13 3.22
CA GLU A 235 -25.82 29.93 3.09
C GLU A 235 -26.98 29.13 2.50
N ALA A 236 -26.68 28.12 1.68
CA ALA A 236 -27.68 27.21 1.15
C ALA A 236 -28.14 26.15 2.17
N LEU A 237 -27.35 25.87 3.20
CA LEU A 237 -27.58 24.75 4.13
C LEU A 237 -28.14 25.19 5.50
N VAL A 238 -27.87 26.42 5.95
CA VAL A 238 -28.26 26.85 7.29
C VAL A 238 -28.85 28.27 7.24
N VAL A 239 -30.16 28.38 7.48
CA VAL A 239 -30.92 29.64 7.48
C VAL A 239 -31.19 30.10 8.91
N GLY A 240 -30.77 31.31 9.28
CA GLY A 240 -31.06 31.94 10.59
C GLY A 240 -29.82 32.48 11.32
N THR A 241 -29.99 33.08 12.50
CA THR A 241 -28.88 33.60 13.33
C THR A 241 -28.23 32.54 14.21
N ALA A 242 -28.99 31.55 14.68
CA ALA A 242 -28.44 30.32 15.27
C ALA A 242 -27.50 29.58 14.29
N ALA A 243 -27.72 29.78 12.99
CA ALA A 243 -26.89 29.23 11.92
C ALA A 243 -25.43 29.68 11.96
N ALA A 244 -25.14 30.87 12.51
CA ALA A 244 -23.77 31.40 12.51
C ALA A 244 -22.85 30.61 13.46
N ILE A 245 -23.36 30.29 14.66
CA ILE A 245 -22.62 29.50 15.65
C ILE A 245 -22.45 28.07 15.14
N GLU A 246 -23.52 27.47 14.63
CA GLU A 246 -23.49 26.14 14.02
C GLU A 246 -22.51 26.08 12.85
N ARG A 247 -22.44 27.13 12.02
CA ARG A 247 -21.49 27.22 10.90
C ARG A 247 -20.05 27.22 11.37
N VAL A 248 -19.71 28.00 12.41
CA VAL A 248 -18.35 28.04 12.97
C VAL A 248 -17.98 26.67 13.55
N GLN A 249 -18.87 26.07 14.34
CA GLN A 249 -18.66 24.74 14.92
C GLN A 249 -18.48 23.67 13.85
N LEU A 250 -19.33 23.67 12.82
CA LEU A 250 -19.28 22.68 11.75
C LEU A 250 -18.02 22.84 10.90
N THR A 251 -17.65 24.08 10.55
CA THR A 251 -16.43 24.37 9.78
C THR A 251 -15.19 23.90 10.52
N ILE A 252 -15.07 24.27 11.80
CA ILE A 252 -13.92 23.94 12.63
C ILE A 252 -13.90 22.45 12.99
N GLY A 253 -15.07 21.85 13.25
CA GLY A 253 -15.23 20.43 13.46
C GLY A 253 -14.79 19.61 12.24
N CYS A 254 -15.22 19.99 11.03
CA CYS A 254 -14.77 19.39 9.78
C CYS A 254 -13.25 19.52 9.59
N GLN A 255 -12.68 20.69 9.90
CA GLN A 255 -11.24 20.90 9.80
C GLN A 255 -10.45 20.00 10.78
N LEU A 256 -10.85 19.95 12.05
CA LEU A 256 -10.22 19.10 13.05
C LEU A 256 -10.38 17.60 12.73
N ALA A 257 -11.56 17.20 12.27
CA ALA A 257 -11.81 15.83 11.81
C ALA A 257 -10.90 15.48 10.62
N GLY A 258 -10.69 16.41 9.69
CA GLY A 258 -9.73 16.28 8.60
C GLY A 258 -8.30 16.05 9.09
N HIS A 259 -7.84 16.81 10.11
CA HIS A 259 -6.52 16.63 10.71
C HIS A 259 -6.38 15.25 11.39
N LEU A 260 -7.39 14.83 12.16
CA LEU A 260 -7.40 13.54 12.84
C LEU A 260 -7.43 12.36 11.86
N LEU A 261 -8.24 12.44 10.81
CA LEU A 261 -8.33 11.43 9.76
C LEU A 261 -7.03 11.35 8.94
N LEU A 262 -6.39 12.49 8.67
CA LEU A 262 -5.08 12.54 8.03
C LEU A 262 -4.02 11.81 8.88
N LEU A 263 -3.93 12.13 10.17
CA LEU A 263 -3.04 11.44 11.11
C LEU A 263 -3.30 9.93 11.13
N THR A 264 -4.58 9.55 11.25
CA THR A 264 -5.01 8.15 11.29
C THR A 264 -4.64 7.42 10.01
N SER A 265 -4.85 8.04 8.84
CA SER A 265 -4.44 7.49 7.54
C SER A 265 -2.95 7.22 7.48
N ILE A 266 -2.12 8.18 7.89
CA ILE A 266 -0.66 8.04 7.86
C ILE A 266 -0.20 6.93 8.82
N LEU A 267 -0.77 6.84 10.03
CA LEU A 267 -0.45 5.77 10.99
C LEU A 267 -0.86 4.38 10.47
N LEU A 268 -2.04 4.26 9.87
CA LEU A 268 -2.51 3.02 9.25
C LEU A 268 -1.60 2.59 8.09
N PHE A 269 -1.14 3.54 7.29
CA PHE A 269 -0.17 3.26 6.23
C PHE A 269 1.20 2.88 6.78
N ALA A 270 1.69 3.55 7.82
CA ALA A 270 2.93 3.17 8.50
C ALA A 270 2.88 1.72 9.01
N ARG A 271 1.75 1.33 9.61
CA ARG A 271 1.49 -0.05 10.02
C ARG A 271 1.50 -1.01 8.82
N HIS A 272 0.86 -0.65 7.70
CA HIS A 272 0.87 -1.47 6.49
C HIS A 272 2.31 -1.70 5.98
N VAL A 273 3.11 -0.64 5.88
CA VAL A 273 4.52 -0.72 5.50
C VAL A 273 5.32 -1.59 6.48
N LEU A 274 5.07 -1.49 7.78
CA LEU A 274 5.73 -2.33 8.78
C LEU A 274 5.41 -3.82 8.57
N ARG A 275 4.16 -4.14 8.23
CA ARG A 275 3.75 -5.52 7.91
C ARG A 275 4.35 -6.02 6.60
N ASP A 276 4.50 -5.14 5.60
CA ASP A 276 5.18 -5.45 4.33
C ASP A 276 6.67 -5.77 4.58
N ILE A 277 7.34 -4.99 5.44
CA ILE A 277 8.74 -5.26 5.85
C ILE A 277 8.86 -6.62 6.55
N GLN A 278 7.87 -6.99 7.38
CA GLN A 278 7.84 -8.28 8.07
C GLN A 278 7.46 -9.46 7.17
N GLY A 279 7.16 -9.23 5.89
CA GLY A 279 6.68 -10.29 4.98
C GLY A 279 5.28 -10.80 5.31
N LEU A 280 4.51 -10.09 6.13
CA LEU A 280 3.16 -10.47 6.54
C LEU A 280 2.07 -10.03 5.55
N VAL A 281 2.44 -9.34 4.47
CA VAL A 281 1.52 -8.91 3.42
C VAL A 281 1.70 -9.85 2.23
N ALA A 282 0.71 -10.73 2.00
CA ALA A 282 0.70 -11.64 0.87
C ALA A 282 0.69 -10.84 -0.45
N ARG A 283 1.62 -11.16 -1.35
CA ARG A 283 1.70 -10.52 -2.66
C ARG A 283 0.72 -11.15 -3.63
N LYS A 284 0.05 -10.29 -4.40
CA LYS A 284 -0.90 -10.72 -5.43
C LYS A 284 -0.20 -11.35 -6.65
N SER A 285 1.09 -11.08 -6.87
CA SER A 285 1.87 -11.60 -8.01
C SER A 285 2.14 -13.09 -7.96
N ASP A 286 2.28 -13.66 -6.77
CA ASP A 286 2.79 -15.03 -6.64
C ASP A 286 1.73 -16.07 -7.00
N LYS A 287 0.46 -15.65 -7.14
CA LYS A 287 -0.62 -16.51 -7.63
C LYS A 287 -0.71 -16.60 -9.15
N ALA A 288 -0.17 -15.64 -9.90
CA ALA A 288 -0.27 -15.67 -11.36
C ALA A 288 0.75 -16.63 -11.96
N SER A 289 1.99 -16.67 -11.45
CA SER A 289 3.01 -17.58 -11.98
C SER A 289 2.74 -19.05 -11.66
N ILE A 290 2.10 -19.35 -10.52
CA ILE A 290 1.76 -20.73 -10.15
C ILE A 290 0.61 -21.26 -11.02
N ALA A 291 -0.29 -20.40 -11.49
CA ALA A 291 -1.37 -20.80 -12.39
C ALA A 291 -0.84 -21.08 -13.80
N ASP A 292 0.06 -20.24 -14.33
CA ASP A 292 0.65 -20.43 -15.66
C ASP A 292 1.58 -21.65 -15.70
N ASP A 293 2.32 -21.95 -14.63
CA ASP A 293 3.16 -23.16 -14.55
C ASP A 293 2.35 -24.45 -14.32
N ALA A 294 1.12 -24.36 -13.81
CA ALA A 294 0.24 -25.51 -13.64
C ALA A 294 -0.44 -25.93 -14.95
N ASP A 295 -0.73 -24.98 -15.84
CA ASP A 295 -1.41 -25.20 -17.13
C ASP A 295 -0.42 -25.61 -18.24
N ALA A 296 0.83 -25.17 -18.15
CA ALA A 296 1.89 -25.58 -19.10
C ALA A 296 2.36 -27.05 -18.95
N GLY A 297 1.89 -27.76 -17.92
CA GLY A 297 2.30 -29.15 -17.63
C GLY A 297 1.43 -30.25 -18.25
N GLU A 298 0.30 -29.91 -18.90
CA GLU A 298 -0.69 -30.90 -19.40
C GLU A 298 -0.82 -30.96 -20.93
N GLN A 299 0.01 -30.26 -21.70
CA GLN A 299 -0.07 -30.24 -23.18
C GLN A 299 1.07 -30.93 -23.95
N GLU A 300 1.93 -31.73 -23.29
CA GLU A 300 2.93 -32.56 -23.98
C GLU A 300 2.59 -34.05 -23.85
N ASP A 301 1.66 -34.56 -24.66
CA ASP A 301 1.67 -35.94 -25.20
C ASP A 301 0.45 -36.19 -26.12
N GLU A 302 0.46 -35.64 -27.34
CA GLU A 302 -0.14 -36.27 -28.55
C GLU A 302 0.12 -35.42 -29.80
N SER A 303 1.30 -35.57 -30.43
CA SER A 303 1.42 -35.29 -31.87
C SER A 303 2.48 -36.16 -32.53
N THR A 304 2.12 -37.42 -32.78
CA THR A 304 2.69 -38.19 -33.88
C THR A 304 2.10 -37.69 -35.19
N GLY A 305 2.93 -37.25 -36.14
CA GLY A 305 2.47 -36.97 -37.50
C GLY A 305 3.42 -36.13 -38.34
N GLU A 306 4.30 -36.80 -39.07
CA GLU A 306 5.08 -36.28 -40.20
C GLU A 306 4.23 -35.46 -41.19
N GLY A 307 4.77 -34.33 -41.65
CA GLY A 307 4.19 -33.53 -42.72
C GLY A 307 5.16 -32.46 -43.23
N VAL A 308 5.84 -32.78 -44.33
CA VAL A 308 6.80 -31.94 -45.05
C VAL A 308 6.07 -30.99 -46.03
N HIS A 309 6.65 -29.80 -46.23
CA HIS A 309 6.47 -28.80 -47.32
C HIS A 309 5.39 -27.70 -47.19
N GLY A 310 5.84 -26.46 -47.47
CA GLY A 310 5.00 -25.39 -48.00
C GLY A 310 5.44 -23.97 -47.59
N ALA A 311 6.35 -23.36 -48.35
CA ALA A 311 6.60 -21.93 -48.27
C ALA A 311 5.46 -21.14 -48.93
N HIS A 312 5.18 -19.95 -48.38
CA HIS A 312 4.29 -18.89 -48.88
C HIS A 312 2.76 -19.07 -48.73
N ALA A 313 2.18 -18.38 -47.75
CA ALA A 313 0.92 -17.64 -47.93
C ALA A 313 0.76 -16.60 -46.82
N SER A 314 0.50 -15.36 -47.21
CA SER A 314 0.20 -14.23 -46.32
C SER A 314 -1.06 -14.50 -45.47
N PRO A 315 -1.14 -13.97 -44.23
CA PRO A 315 -2.30 -14.17 -43.38
C PRO A 315 -3.53 -13.42 -43.94
N PRO A 316 -4.72 -14.06 -44.00
CA PRO A 316 -5.94 -13.38 -44.38
C PRO A 316 -6.42 -12.44 -43.26
N ALA A 317 -7.00 -11.30 -43.66
CA ALA A 317 -7.51 -10.28 -42.77
C ALA A 317 -8.59 -10.84 -41.81
N PRO A 318 -8.64 -10.35 -40.55
CA PRO A 318 -9.59 -10.83 -39.56
C PRO A 318 -11.02 -10.45 -39.94
N LYS A 319 -11.86 -11.46 -40.14
CA LYS A 319 -13.32 -11.27 -40.24
C LYS A 319 -13.86 -10.89 -38.86
N MET A 320 -14.33 -9.65 -38.74
CA MET A 320 -15.19 -9.20 -37.65
C MET A 320 -16.44 -10.11 -37.60
N ARG A 321 -16.51 -10.97 -36.59
CA ARG A 321 -17.76 -11.61 -36.18
C ARG A 321 -18.42 -10.74 -35.11
N THR A 322 -19.51 -10.07 -35.51
CA THR A 322 -20.44 -9.36 -34.62
C THR A 322 -21.56 -10.31 -34.22
N ASP A 323 -21.24 -11.31 -33.42
CA ASP A 323 -22.25 -12.23 -32.84
C ASP A 323 -22.18 -12.08 -31.31
N LEU A 324 -22.70 -10.94 -30.83
CA LEU A 324 -22.96 -10.69 -29.40
C LEU A 324 -24.33 -11.29 -29.07
N GLU A 325 -24.41 -12.63 -29.07
CA GLU A 325 -25.49 -13.31 -28.38
C GLU A 325 -25.30 -13.11 -26.87
N SER A 326 -26.28 -12.47 -26.24
CA SER A 326 -26.31 -12.27 -24.79
C SER A 326 -26.50 -13.62 -24.10
N GLU A 327 -25.40 -14.32 -23.81
CA GLU A 327 -25.42 -15.41 -22.84
C GLU A 327 -26.06 -14.89 -21.55
N SER A 328 -27.22 -15.46 -21.21
CA SER A 328 -27.95 -15.10 -19.99
C SER A 328 -27.01 -15.22 -18.79
N ALA A 329 -27.06 -14.24 -17.89
CA ALA A 329 -26.18 -14.15 -16.73
C ALA A 329 -26.18 -15.43 -15.86
N GLY A 330 -27.23 -16.26 -15.94
CA GLY A 330 -27.32 -17.56 -15.30
C GLY A 330 -26.31 -18.59 -15.82
N ALA A 331 -26.06 -18.64 -17.14
CA ALA A 331 -25.13 -19.60 -17.74
C ALA A 331 -23.67 -19.33 -17.33
N ARG A 332 -23.30 -18.04 -17.24
CA ARG A 332 -21.96 -17.64 -16.76
C ARG A 332 -21.76 -17.94 -15.27
N SER A 333 -22.79 -17.79 -14.46
CA SER A 333 -22.74 -18.13 -13.03
C SER A 333 -22.51 -19.63 -12.82
N LYS A 334 -23.23 -20.47 -13.58
CA LYS A 334 -23.10 -21.93 -13.49
C LYS A 334 -21.70 -22.41 -13.93
N ARG A 335 -21.20 -21.92 -15.07
CA ARG A 335 -19.84 -22.24 -15.55
C ARG A 335 -18.75 -21.79 -14.58
N ARG A 336 -18.90 -20.63 -13.94
CA ARG A 336 -17.96 -20.17 -12.90
C ARG A 336 -17.95 -21.06 -11.66
N ARG A 337 -19.11 -21.54 -11.25
CA ARG A 337 -19.22 -22.45 -10.09
C ARG A 337 -18.62 -23.82 -10.42
N GLU A 338 -18.93 -24.40 -11.57
CA GLU A 338 -18.36 -25.67 -12.03
C GLU A 338 -16.84 -25.58 -12.21
N ALA A 339 -16.33 -24.47 -12.74
CA ALA A 339 -14.88 -24.23 -12.84
C ALA A 339 -14.22 -24.12 -11.45
N ALA A 340 -14.88 -23.47 -10.48
CA ALA A 340 -14.36 -23.36 -9.11
C ALA A 340 -14.35 -24.72 -8.39
N GLU A 341 -15.38 -25.54 -8.59
CA GLU A 341 -15.46 -26.89 -8.01
C GLU A 341 -14.38 -27.82 -8.59
N ARG A 342 -14.10 -27.77 -9.90
CA ARG A 342 -13.00 -28.54 -10.51
C ARG A 342 -11.62 -28.15 -9.97
N VAL A 343 -11.36 -26.85 -9.83
CA VAL A 343 -10.08 -26.36 -9.29
C VAL A 343 -9.91 -26.80 -7.83
N GLN A 344 -11.00 -26.85 -7.06
CA GLN A 344 -10.96 -27.32 -5.68
C GLN A 344 -10.66 -28.83 -5.60
N GLU A 345 -11.31 -29.64 -6.43
CA GLU A 345 -11.11 -31.09 -6.49
C GLU A 345 -9.67 -31.45 -6.91
N GLU A 346 -9.11 -30.73 -7.90
CA GLU A 346 -7.72 -30.89 -8.32
C GLU A 346 -6.72 -30.50 -7.21
N TYR A 347 -7.06 -29.48 -6.41
CA TYR A 347 -6.22 -29.05 -5.29
C TYR A 347 -6.19 -30.11 -4.18
N GLU A 348 -7.33 -30.74 -3.89
CA GLU A 348 -7.44 -31.81 -2.91
C GLU A 348 -6.71 -33.09 -3.36
N ASP A 349 -6.78 -33.45 -4.66
CA ASP A 349 -6.01 -34.58 -5.20
C ASP A 349 -4.49 -34.30 -5.17
N ARG A 350 -4.05 -33.08 -5.51
CA ARG A 350 -2.62 -32.72 -5.42
C ARG A 350 -2.11 -32.75 -3.99
N ASP A 351 -2.88 -32.27 -3.01
CA ASP A 351 -2.46 -32.30 -1.60
C ASP A 351 -2.41 -33.74 -1.06
N SER A 352 -3.37 -34.58 -1.44
CA SER A 352 -3.39 -36.00 -1.06
C SER A 352 -2.19 -36.77 -1.66
N ARG A 353 -1.86 -36.55 -2.94
CA ARG A 353 -0.66 -37.10 -3.59
C ARG A 353 0.63 -36.60 -2.95
N ARG A 354 0.70 -35.31 -2.59
CA ARG A 354 1.88 -34.72 -1.93
C ARG A 354 2.10 -35.30 -0.53
N LYS A 355 1.03 -35.51 0.24
CA LYS A 355 1.09 -36.18 1.55
C LYS A 355 1.54 -37.63 1.42
N ASN A 356 1.01 -38.37 0.44
CA ASN A 356 1.46 -39.74 0.18
C ASN A 356 2.92 -39.83 -0.28
N ARG A 357 3.39 -38.87 -1.12
CA ARG A 357 4.78 -38.83 -1.58
C ARG A 357 5.78 -38.54 -0.47
N LYS A 358 5.35 -37.85 0.60
CA LYS A 358 6.19 -37.54 1.77
C LYS A 358 6.40 -38.73 2.69
N ILE A 359 5.59 -39.79 2.56
CA ILE A 359 5.63 -40.99 3.41
C ILE A 359 6.41 -42.13 2.73
N ARG A 360 6.55 -42.12 1.39
CA ARG A 360 7.37 -43.14 0.71
C ARG A 360 8.84 -42.99 1.11
N PRO A 361 9.47 -44.00 1.73
CA PRO A 361 10.87 -43.95 2.12
C PRO A 361 11.74 -43.78 0.87
N ARG A 362 12.65 -42.81 0.89
CA ARG A 362 13.51 -42.39 -0.25
C ARG A 362 14.26 -43.53 -0.95
N GLY A 363 14.47 -44.68 -0.29
CA GLY A 363 15.10 -45.86 -0.88
C GLY A 363 14.19 -46.67 -1.81
N ALA A 364 12.86 -46.60 -1.63
CA ALA A 364 11.91 -47.41 -2.41
C ALA A 364 11.82 -46.96 -3.88
N GLU A 365 11.95 -45.66 -4.16
CA GLU A 365 11.88 -45.10 -5.52
C GLU A 365 13.09 -45.50 -6.38
N LEU A 366 14.26 -45.72 -5.77
CA LEU A 366 15.44 -46.22 -6.48
C LEU A 366 15.29 -47.71 -6.83
N ALA A 367 14.84 -48.52 -5.85
CA ALA A 367 14.65 -49.95 -6.04
C ALA A 367 13.56 -50.28 -7.07
N GLU A 368 12.50 -49.46 -7.15
CA GLU A 368 11.44 -49.60 -8.16
C GLU A 368 11.97 -49.29 -9.56
N LEU A 369 12.81 -48.24 -9.70
CA LEU A 369 13.41 -47.86 -10.98
C LEU A 369 14.50 -48.85 -11.45
N GLU A 370 15.26 -49.44 -10.52
CA GLU A 370 16.20 -50.52 -10.83
C GLU A 370 15.46 -51.78 -11.31
N ARG A 371 14.33 -52.14 -10.67
CA ARG A 371 13.49 -53.26 -11.12
C ARG A 371 12.84 -53.02 -12.49
N GLU A 372 12.37 -51.81 -12.77
CA GLU A 372 11.87 -51.46 -14.12
C GLU A 372 12.95 -51.62 -15.18
N LEU A 373 14.18 -51.14 -14.90
CA LEU A 373 15.31 -51.27 -15.81
C LEU A 373 15.77 -52.72 -16.00
N GLU A 374 15.68 -53.55 -14.96
CA GLU A 374 15.96 -54.98 -15.04
C GLU A 374 14.88 -55.74 -15.82
N ALA A 375 13.60 -55.41 -15.62
CA ALA A 375 12.48 -56.06 -16.31
C ALA A 375 12.38 -55.69 -17.81
N GLU A 376 12.79 -54.47 -18.18
CA GLU A 376 12.84 -54.03 -19.58
C GLU A 376 14.05 -54.60 -20.35
N SER A 377 15.02 -55.19 -19.63
CA SER A 377 16.28 -55.73 -20.17
C SER A 377 16.21 -57.24 -20.51
N ASP A 378 15.03 -57.79 -20.77
CA ASP A 378 14.88 -59.17 -21.22
C ASP A 378 15.30 -59.31 -22.69
N GLY A 379 16.62 -59.44 -22.91
CA GLY A 379 17.18 -60.13 -24.07
C GLY A 379 18.15 -59.36 -24.98
N ALA A 380 18.26 -58.04 -24.89
CA ALA A 380 19.26 -57.29 -25.67
C ALA A 380 19.76 -56.05 -24.93
N PRO A 381 21.07 -55.71 -25.02
CA PRO A 381 21.63 -54.53 -24.36
C PRO A 381 21.10 -53.24 -25.01
N GLN A 382 19.94 -52.78 -24.52
CA GLN A 382 19.34 -51.53 -24.97
C GLN A 382 20.15 -50.37 -24.38
N LYS A 383 20.68 -49.52 -25.25
CA LYS A 383 21.44 -48.33 -24.82
C LYS A 383 20.48 -47.37 -24.13
N LEU A 384 20.60 -47.24 -22.80
CA LEU A 384 19.90 -46.25 -21.97
C LEU A 384 19.82 -44.88 -22.67
N SER A 385 18.61 -44.35 -22.78
CA SER A 385 18.32 -43.01 -23.29
C SER A 385 19.10 -41.94 -22.51
N LYS A 386 19.44 -40.82 -23.18
CA LYS A 386 20.11 -39.67 -22.52
C LYS A 386 19.32 -39.17 -21.30
N ALA A 387 17.98 -39.22 -21.37
CA ALA A 387 17.11 -38.84 -20.26
C ALA A 387 17.23 -39.80 -19.07
N GLN A 388 17.21 -41.11 -19.33
CA GLN A 388 17.38 -42.15 -18.31
C GLN A 388 18.76 -42.05 -17.63
N ARG A 389 19.83 -41.83 -18.40
CA ARG A 389 21.19 -41.62 -17.83
C ARG A 389 21.26 -40.39 -16.93
N LYS A 390 20.61 -39.29 -17.31
CA LYS A 390 20.56 -38.06 -16.50
C LYS A 390 19.77 -38.28 -15.20
N LYS A 391 18.64 -39.00 -15.27
CA LYS A 391 17.82 -39.37 -14.11
C LYS A 391 18.60 -40.25 -13.12
N LEU A 392 19.30 -41.26 -13.64
CA LEU A 392 20.11 -42.20 -12.85
C LEU A 392 21.32 -41.51 -12.18
N ARG A 393 21.97 -40.56 -12.87
CA ARG A 393 23.02 -39.71 -12.26
C ARG A 393 22.48 -38.84 -11.12
N LYS A 394 21.30 -38.23 -11.29
CA LYS A 394 20.68 -37.37 -10.28
C LYS A 394 20.26 -38.15 -9.04
N LEU A 395 19.76 -39.38 -9.21
CA LEU A 395 19.41 -40.27 -8.11
C LEU A 395 20.65 -40.76 -7.35
N LYS A 396 21.72 -41.17 -8.05
CA LYS A 396 23.00 -41.55 -7.41
C LYS A 396 23.65 -40.39 -6.65
N ALA A 397 23.59 -39.16 -7.18
CA ALA A 397 24.08 -37.99 -6.47
C ALA A 397 23.32 -37.75 -5.15
N ARG A 398 21.98 -37.86 -5.18
CA ARG A 398 21.15 -37.72 -3.98
C ARG A 398 21.37 -38.82 -2.93
N GLN A 399 21.69 -40.04 -3.36
CA GLN A 399 22.06 -41.10 -2.40
C GLN A 399 23.40 -40.84 -1.73
N ARG A 400 24.38 -40.29 -2.46
CA ARG A 400 25.68 -39.88 -1.88
C ARG A 400 25.56 -38.70 -0.92
N GLU A 401 24.56 -37.84 -1.09
CA GLU A 401 24.28 -36.74 -0.15
C GLU A 401 23.53 -37.21 1.11
N ALA A 402 22.91 -38.38 1.08
CA ALA A 402 22.08 -38.90 2.17
C ALA A 402 22.79 -39.97 3.03
N ALA A 403 23.93 -40.49 2.57
CA ALA A 403 24.82 -41.41 3.29
C ALA A 403 26.03 -40.64 3.78
#